data_AF-A0A8J5JVD8-F1
#
_entry.id   AF-A0A8J5JVD8-F1
#
_cell.length_a   1.000
_cell.length_b   1.000
_cell.length_c   1.000
_cell.angle_alpha   90.00
_cell.angle_beta   90.00
_cell.angle_gamma   90.00
#
_symmetry.space_group_name_H-M   'P 1'
#
loop_
_entity.id
_entity.type
_entity.pdbx_description
1 polymer ?
#
loop_
_entity_poly.entity_id
_entity_poly.type
_entity_poly.pdbx_seq_one_letter_code
_entity_poly.pdbx_strand_id
1 'polypeptide(L)'
;MTLYAICLANRSAALYHLREYHYCVKDIDEALEHHYPKELKYKLYKRKARLLSHMKQHVDARDAYRQALKWLDWAKMEREKRIEHQTEIQKWLKMYETGKVVKNWDVPEGYIEPAPLIPNLTGGSNERFPSLSKKVDVKYDNNQGRYAVAAEDIEVGDVIATEKPFASVLLREEYGNHCQKCFKVTKAPIPCKKCSSVLFCSVECRQESSFHSIECPILDLLTGSGMSINCFLAFRLVTQYPLSFFLDFKDQLTEEDPKDTTNNKQVYDPSDFLRLYHLVCHSQSRTPEDFFHRCIMIVFMVKALKKTKYFETKGSAS
;
A
#
# COMPACT_ATOMS: atom_id res chain seq x y z
N MET A 1 -4.52 -15.48 -23.82
CA MET A 1 -4.80 -14.03 -23.85
C MET A 1 -5.52 -13.70 -22.55
N THR A 2 -4.90 -12.94 -21.64
CA THR A 2 -5.55 -12.61 -20.37
C THR A 2 -6.48 -11.42 -20.58
N LEU A 3 -7.78 -11.62 -20.31
CA LEU A 3 -8.79 -10.56 -20.34
C LEU A 3 -8.34 -9.32 -19.55
N TYR A 4 -7.61 -9.55 -18.44
CA TYR A 4 -7.03 -8.53 -17.58
C TYR A 4 -6.22 -7.45 -18.32
N ALA A 5 -5.25 -7.84 -19.16
CA ALA A 5 -4.42 -6.86 -19.87
C ALA A 5 -5.20 -6.08 -20.95
N ILE A 6 -6.25 -6.70 -21.52
CA ILE A 6 -7.15 -6.00 -22.44
C ILE A 6 -8.00 -4.97 -21.70
N CYS A 7 -8.52 -5.33 -20.52
CA CYS A 7 -9.26 -4.39 -19.67
C CYS A 7 -8.40 -3.19 -19.29
N LEU A 8 -7.15 -3.39 -18.88
CA LEU A 8 -6.21 -2.30 -18.60
C LEU A 8 -5.88 -1.46 -19.83
N ALA A 9 -5.68 -2.09 -20.99
CA ALA A 9 -5.45 -1.39 -22.26
C ALA A 9 -6.63 -0.52 -22.68
N ASN A 10 -7.87 -0.95 -22.40
CA ASN A 10 -9.07 -0.17 -22.68
C ASN A 10 -9.28 0.91 -21.62
N ARG A 11 -9.05 0.60 -20.33
CA ARG A 11 -9.15 1.58 -19.24
C ARG A 11 -8.14 2.70 -19.39
N SER A 12 -6.89 2.41 -19.77
CA SER A 12 -5.91 3.45 -20.14
C SER A 12 -6.37 4.34 -21.30
N ALA A 13 -7.18 3.85 -22.24
CA ALA A 13 -7.75 4.69 -23.29
C ALA A 13 -8.74 5.71 -22.69
N ALA A 14 -9.62 5.27 -21.81
CA ALA A 14 -10.55 6.15 -21.12
C ALA A 14 -9.82 7.17 -20.24
N LEU A 15 -8.84 6.73 -19.43
CA LEU A 15 -8.03 7.58 -18.58
C LEU A 15 -7.25 8.65 -19.37
N TYR A 16 -6.76 8.31 -20.57
CA TYR A 16 -6.14 9.26 -21.48
C TYR A 16 -7.12 10.40 -21.85
N HIS A 17 -8.36 10.06 -22.20
CA HIS A 17 -9.37 11.08 -22.55
C HIS A 17 -9.85 11.89 -21.34
N LEU A 18 -9.86 11.29 -20.15
CA LEU A 18 -10.17 11.97 -18.89
C LEU A 18 -9.02 12.84 -18.34
N ARG A 19 -7.88 12.87 -19.02
CA ARG A 19 -6.65 13.56 -18.57
C ARG A 19 -6.05 13.03 -17.27
N GLU A 20 -6.44 11.83 -16.87
CA GLU A 20 -5.92 11.08 -15.72
C GLU A 20 -4.62 10.34 -16.12
N TYR A 21 -3.61 11.10 -16.54
CA TYR A 21 -2.42 10.58 -17.23
C TYR A 21 -1.55 9.66 -16.37
N HIS A 22 -1.43 9.94 -15.07
CA HIS A 22 -0.75 9.08 -14.10
C HIS A 22 -1.25 7.64 -14.17
N TYR A 23 -2.56 7.47 -14.00
CA TYR A 23 -3.20 6.16 -14.03
C TYR A 23 -3.14 5.53 -15.43
N CYS A 24 -3.21 6.35 -16.48
CA CYS A 24 -3.08 5.88 -17.85
C CYS A 24 -1.73 5.18 -18.09
N VAL A 25 -0.63 5.78 -17.64
CA VAL A 25 0.72 5.19 -17.77
C VAL A 25 0.82 3.90 -16.96
N LYS A 26 0.33 3.89 -15.71
CA LYS A 26 0.31 2.68 -14.86
C LYS A 26 -0.45 1.52 -15.50
N ASP A 27 -1.62 1.78 -16.08
CA ASP A 27 -2.41 0.77 -16.78
C ASP A 27 -1.72 0.24 -18.04
N ILE A 28 -1.01 1.11 -18.78
CA ILE A 28 -0.23 0.69 -19.95
C ILE A 28 0.90 -0.25 -19.52
N ASP A 29 1.62 0.10 -18.47
CA ASP A 29 2.77 -0.67 -18.01
C ASP A 29 2.35 -2.04 -17.46
N GLU A 30 1.33 -2.07 -16.59
CA GLU A 30 0.75 -3.33 -16.10
C GLU A 30 0.18 -4.17 -17.27
N ALA A 31 -0.48 -3.57 -18.26
CA ALA A 31 -0.95 -4.33 -19.43
C ALA A 31 0.21 -4.97 -20.21
N LEU A 32 1.29 -4.21 -20.44
CA LEU A 32 2.46 -4.68 -21.20
C LEU A 32 3.21 -5.82 -20.51
N GLU A 33 3.23 -5.84 -19.18
CA GLU A 33 3.75 -6.93 -18.35
C GLU A 33 2.87 -8.19 -18.40
N HIS A 34 1.56 -8.03 -18.65
CA HIS A 34 0.56 -9.11 -18.56
C HIS A 34 0.12 -9.71 -19.91
N HIS A 35 1.03 -10.33 -20.66
CA HIS A 35 0.71 -11.09 -21.90
C HIS A 35 -0.20 -10.35 -22.91
N TYR A 36 -0.14 -9.02 -22.98
CA TYR A 36 -0.91 -8.25 -23.96
C TYR A 36 -0.55 -8.65 -25.41
N PRO A 37 -1.53 -8.76 -26.33
CA PRO A 37 -1.30 -9.23 -27.69
C PRO A 37 -0.22 -8.43 -28.42
N LYS A 38 0.78 -9.13 -28.99
CA LYS A 38 1.95 -8.51 -29.62
C LYS A 38 1.53 -7.57 -30.76
N GLU A 39 0.52 -7.96 -31.53
CA GLU A 39 -0.04 -7.18 -32.64
C GLU A 39 -0.71 -5.87 -32.21
N LEU A 40 -1.02 -5.71 -30.92
CA LEU A 40 -1.63 -4.50 -30.37
C LEU A 40 -0.67 -3.65 -29.53
N LYS A 41 0.50 -4.18 -29.14
CA LYS A 41 1.47 -3.47 -28.27
C LYS A 41 1.86 -2.10 -28.81
N TYR A 42 1.98 -1.93 -30.13
CA TYR A 42 2.31 -0.64 -30.73
C TYR A 42 1.31 0.46 -30.36
N LYS A 43 0.01 0.12 -30.18
CA LYS A 43 -1.03 1.09 -29.78
C LYS A 43 -0.79 1.63 -28.38
N LEU A 44 -0.42 0.75 -27.44
CA LEU A 44 -0.12 1.14 -26.05
C LEU A 44 1.14 1.99 -25.98
N TYR A 45 2.21 1.57 -26.64
CA TYR A 45 3.44 2.35 -26.67
C TYR A 45 3.26 3.71 -27.35
N LYS A 46 2.48 3.78 -28.43
CA LYS A 46 2.14 5.06 -29.07
C LYS A 46 1.33 5.98 -28.16
N ARG A 47 0.37 5.43 -27.39
CA ARG A 47 -0.38 6.19 -26.37
C ARG A 47 0.56 6.69 -25.27
N LYS A 48 1.40 5.81 -24.72
CA LYS A 48 2.41 6.16 -23.71
C LYS A 48 3.35 7.26 -24.20
N ALA A 49 3.85 7.14 -25.44
CA ALA A 49 4.76 8.11 -26.03
C ALA A 49 4.12 9.50 -26.19
N ARG A 50 2.86 9.57 -26.66
CA ARG A 50 2.11 10.82 -26.76
C ARG A 50 1.90 11.48 -25.39
N LEU A 51 1.56 10.69 -24.38
CA LEU A 51 1.43 11.16 -22.99
C LEU A 51 2.75 11.73 -22.46
N LEU A 52 3.83 10.97 -22.56
CA LEU A 52 5.15 11.38 -22.11
C LEU A 52 5.62 12.65 -22.84
N SER A 53 5.27 12.79 -24.13
CA SER A 53 5.53 14.00 -24.92
C SER A 53 4.80 15.21 -24.35
N HIS A 54 3.52 15.09 -24.01
CA HIS A 54 2.75 16.16 -23.35
C HIS A 54 3.31 16.51 -21.98
N MET A 55 3.84 15.53 -21.25
CA MET A 55 4.46 15.71 -19.94
C MET A 55 5.92 16.21 -20.03
N LYS A 56 6.43 16.51 -21.23
CA LYS A 56 7.82 16.93 -21.48
C LYS A 56 8.87 15.93 -20.96
N GLN A 57 8.47 14.66 -20.80
CA GLN A 57 9.36 13.54 -20.51
C GLN A 57 9.88 12.98 -21.83
N HIS A 58 10.69 13.79 -22.50
CA HIS A 58 11.06 13.55 -23.89
C HIS A 58 11.96 12.32 -24.08
N VAL A 59 12.80 11.97 -23.10
CA VAL A 59 13.64 10.76 -23.16
C VAL A 59 12.75 9.51 -23.14
N ASP A 60 11.83 9.45 -22.17
CA ASP A 60 10.90 8.34 -22.03
C ASP A 60 9.93 8.27 -23.21
N ALA A 61 9.47 9.43 -23.70
CA ALA A 61 8.61 9.52 -24.89
C ALA A 61 9.30 8.94 -26.13
N ARG A 62 10.57 9.30 -26.35
CA ARG A 62 11.39 8.77 -27.45
C ARG A 62 11.51 7.26 -27.34
N ASP A 63 11.80 6.73 -26.16
CA ASP A 63 11.98 5.30 -25.97
C ASP A 63 10.65 4.55 -26.15
N ALA A 64 9.54 5.12 -25.70
CA ALA A 64 8.20 4.59 -25.98
C ALA A 64 7.86 4.63 -27.49
N TYR A 65 8.24 5.68 -28.23
CA TYR A 65 8.08 5.71 -29.70
C TYR A 65 8.94 4.65 -30.41
N ARG A 66 10.18 4.41 -29.95
CA ARG A 66 11.03 3.32 -30.47
C ARG A 66 10.38 1.95 -30.25
N GLN A 67 9.82 1.72 -29.06
CA GLN A 67 9.05 0.50 -28.80
C GLN A 67 7.81 0.43 -29.70
N ALA A 68 7.08 1.53 -29.89
CA ALA A 68 5.92 1.55 -30.77
C ALA A 68 6.29 1.13 -32.20
N LEU A 69 7.40 1.64 -32.73
CA LEU A 69 7.91 1.26 -34.06
C LEU A 69 8.27 -0.23 -34.11
N LYS A 70 9.01 -0.74 -33.12
CA LYS A 70 9.39 -2.16 -33.03
C LYS A 70 8.16 -3.09 -33.01
N TRP A 71 7.12 -2.74 -32.26
CA TRP A 71 5.92 -3.57 -32.15
C TRP A 71 4.96 -3.41 -33.33
N LEU A 72 5.13 -2.37 -34.17
CA LEU A 72 4.31 -2.16 -35.37
C LEU A 72 4.53 -3.26 -36.43
N ASP A 73 5.71 -3.87 -36.47
CA ASP A 73 6.04 -4.98 -37.37
C ASP A 73 5.08 -6.18 -37.19
N TRP A 74 4.63 -6.39 -35.95
CA TRP A 74 3.71 -7.46 -35.55
C TRP A 74 2.24 -7.11 -35.79
N ALA A 75 1.94 -5.87 -36.18
CA ALA A 75 0.58 -5.40 -36.27
C ALA A 75 -0.17 -5.98 -37.47
N LYS A 76 -1.35 -6.55 -37.23
CA LYS A 76 -2.25 -7.07 -38.26
C LYS A 76 -3.10 -5.91 -38.80
N MET A 77 -2.67 -5.32 -39.91
CA MET A 77 -3.34 -4.20 -40.58
C MET A 77 -2.92 -4.09 -42.05
N GLU A 78 -3.66 -3.30 -42.82
CA GLU A 78 -3.31 -2.93 -44.20
C GLU A 78 -1.99 -2.16 -44.27
N ARG A 79 -1.27 -2.36 -45.40
CA ARG A 79 0.04 -1.75 -45.64
C ARG A 79 0.01 -0.23 -45.53
N GLU A 80 -1.03 0.41 -46.06
CA GLU A 80 -1.20 1.87 -46.04
C GLU A 80 -1.31 2.41 -44.61
N LYS A 81 -2.18 1.81 -43.78
CA LYS A 81 -2.33 2.15 -42.36
C LYS A 81 -1.03 1.95 -41.57
N ARG A 82 -0.26 0.90 -41.90
CA ARG A 82 1.05 0.67 -41.30
C ARG A 82 2.03 1.79 -41.64
N ILE A 83 2.10 2.19 -42.91
CA ILE A 83 2.97 3.28 -43.37
C ILE A 83 2.58 4.60 -42.72
N GLU A 84 1.28 4.88 -42.55
CA GLU A 84 0.80 6.07 -41.86
C GLU A 84 1.31 6.14 -40.41
N HIS A 85 1.12 5.06 -39.64
CA HIS A 85 1.63 4.98 -38.27
C HIS A 85 3.15 5.06 -38.19
N GLN A 86 3.86 4.38 -39.09
CA GLN A 86 5.32 4.43 -39.15
C GLN A 86 5.83 5.85 -39.42
N THR A 87 5.23 6.53 -40.40
CA THR A 87 5.60 7.90 -40.78
C THR A 87 5.33 8.87 -39.63
N GLU A 88 4.21 8.72 -38.92
CA GLU A 88 3.91 9.51 -37.72
C GLU A 88 4.97 9.30 -36.63
N ILE A 89 5.27 8.04 -36.28
CA ILE A 89 6.25 7.71 -35.23
C ILE A 89 7.64 8.24 -35.61
N GLN A 90 8.05 8.09 -36.87
CA GLN A 90 9.36 8.57 -37.35
C GLN A 90 9.47 10.11 -37.32
N LYS A 91 8.38 10.84 -37.58
CA LYS A 91 8.37 12.32 -37.42
C LYS A 91 8.67 12.72 -35.98
N TRP A 92 8.02 12.08 -35.01
CA TRP A 92 8.27 12.32 -33.59
C TRP A 92 9.71 11.94 -33.18
N LEU A 93 10.22 10.80 -33.64
CA LEU A 93 11.60 10.39 -33.35
C LEU A 93 12.62 11.38 -33.90
N LYS A 94 12.46 11.83 -35.15
CA LYS A 94 13.33 12.86 -35.74
C LYS A 94 13.32 14.16 -34.93
N MET A 95 12.15 14.60 -34.47
CA MET A 95 12.02 15.79 -33.63
C MET A 95 12.81 15.65 -32.31
N TYR A 96 12.84 14.46 -31.72
CA TYR A 96 13.65 14.17 -30.52
C TYR A 96 15.14 13.94 -30.81
N GLU A 97 15.53 13.64 -32.05
CA GLU A 97 16.94 13.48 -32.42
C GLU A 97 17.59 14.80 -32.83
N THR A 98 16.82 15.75 -33.40
CA THR A 98 17.31 17.07 -33.82
C THR A 98 17.23 18.14 -32.74
N GLY A 99 16.44 17.91 -31.67
CA GLY A 99 16.35 18.81 -30.51
C GLY A 99 17.66 18.84 -29.71
N LYS A 100 18.28 20.02 -29.59
CA LYS A 100 19.45 20.25 -28.71
C LYS A 100 19.10 19.81 -27.28
N VAL A 101 19.78 18.78 -26.80
CA VAL A 101 19.71 18.24 -25.43
C VAL A 101 18.26 17.97 -24.99
N VAL A 102 17.75 16.82 -25.42
CA VAL A 102 16.48 16.27 -24.93
C VAL A 102 16.63 15.88 -23.45
N LYS A 103 16.36 16.82 -22.55
CA LYS A 103 16.21 16.57 -21.12
C LYS A 103 14.74 16.39 -20.78
N ASN A 104 14.46 15.50 -19.84
CA ASN A 104 13.16 15.47 -19.19
C ASN A 104 13.00 16.78 -18.40
N TRP A 105 11.82 17.38 -18.49
CA TRP A 105 11.45 18.53 -17.66
C TRP A 105 10.69 18.06 -16.43
N ASP A 106 10.63 18.92 -15.41
CA ASP A 106 9.79 18.67 -14.25
C ASP A 106 8.35 18.46 -14.71
N VAL A 107 7.78 17.35 -14.25
CA VAL A 107 6.39 16.99 -14.54
C VAL A 107 5.50 18.05 -13.89
N PRO A 108 4.54 18.66 -14.59
CA PRO A 108 3.66 19.64 -13.96
C PRO A 108 2.93 19.02 -12.76
N GLU A 109 2.78 19.79 -11.66
CA GLU A 109 2.26 19.34 -10.36
C GLU A 109 0.90 18.61 -10.42
N GLY A 110 0.09 18.85 -11.47
CA GLY A 110 -1.20 18.19 -11.67
C GLY A 110 -1.17 16.75 -12.20
N TYR A 111 0.01 16.16 -12.46
CA TYR A 111 0.14 14.86 -13.12
C TYR A 111 0.71 13.74 -12.27
N ILE A 112 1.29 14.04 -11.12
CA ILE A 112 1.68 13.04 -10.14
C ILE A 112 0.60 13.09 -9.07
N GLU A 113 0.00 11.96 -8.74
CA GLU A 113 -0.82 11.94 -7.56
C GLU A 113 0.13 12.02 -6.34
N PRO A 114 0.19 13.15 -5.61
CA PRO A 114 1.16 13.30 -4.55
C PRO A 114 0.91 12.21 -3.50
N ALA A 115 2.00 11.65 -2.99
CA ALA A 115 1.89 10.84 -1.78
C ALA A 115 1.26 11.72 -0.68
N PRO A 116 0.43 11.16 0.21
CA PRO A 116 -0.06 11.90 1.36
C PRO A 116 1.15 12.48 2.09
N LEU A 117 1.19 13.80 2.23
CA LEU A 117 2.25 14.46 3.00
C LEU A 117 2.01 14.12 4.46
N ILE A 118 2.98 13.45 5.07
CA ILE A 118 3.00 13.26 6.52
C ILE A 118 3.44 14.60 7.10
N PRO A 119 2.59 15.28 7.90
CA PRO A 119 2.95 16.58 8.45
C PRO A 119 4.12 16.44 9.43
N ASN A 120 5.01 17.43 9.43
CA ASN A 120 6.08 17.49 10.43
C ASN A 120 5.51 17.91 11.78
N LEU A 121 6.07 17.37 12.86
CA LEU A 121 5.71 17.74 14.23
C LEU A 121 6.04 19.22 14.50
N THR A 122 5.06 19.99 14.95
CA THR A 122 5.30 21.40 15.29
C THR A 122 6.31 21.48 16.43
N GLY A 123 7.34 22.33 16.30
CA GLY A 123 8.37 22.46 17.32
C GLY A 123 9.40 21.32 17.33
N GLY A 124 9.28 20.32 16.46
CA GLY A 124 10.18 19.17 16.42
C GLY A 124 9.76 18.03 17.34
N SER A 125 10.51 16.94 17.25
CA SER A 125 10.24 15.67 17.93
C SER A 125 10.61 15.73 19.42
N ASN A 126 9.77 15.15 20.28
CA ASN A 126 10.06 14.98 21.71
C ASN A 126 11.17 13.94 21.90
N GLU A 127 12.17 14.25 22.73
CA GLU A 127 13.35 13.40 22.96
C GLU A 127 13.01 11.99 23.45
N ARG A 128 11.97 11.87 24.28
CA ARG A 128 11.52 10.60 24.86
C ARG A 128 10.40 9.97 24.06
N PHE A 129 9.59 10.75 23.35
CA PHE A 129 8.47 10.27 22.53
C PHE A 129 8.59 10.79 21.10
N PRO A 130 9.38 10.14 20.23
CA PRO A 130 9.70 10.72 18.93
C PRO A 130 8.49 10.96 18.00
N SER A 131 7.42 10.18 18.18
CA SER A 131 6.14 10.35 17.49
C SER A 131 5.35 11.59 17.94
N LEU A 132 5.76 12.25 19.02
CA LEU A 132 5.10 13.42 19.61
C LEU A 132 5.93 14.68 19.39
N SER A 133 5.26 15.81 19.28
CA SER A 133 5.88 17.13 19.34
C SER A 133 6.52 17.35 20.71
N LYS A 134 7.61 18.14 20.77
CA LYS A 134 8.16 18.64 22.05
C LYS A 134 7.15 19.40 22.90
N LYS A 135 6.07 19.91 22.29
CA LYS A 135 4.97 20.59 22.98
C LYS A 135 4.10 19.64 23.80
N VAL A 136 4.28 18.33 23.66
CA VAL A 136 3.56 17.30 24.42
C VAL A 136 4.54 16.48 25.25
N ASP A 137 4.19 16.23 26.50
CA ASP A 137 4.86 15.29 27.39
C ASP A 137 3.88 14.20 27.85
N VAL A 138 4.39 13.07 28.34
CA VAL A 138 3.57 11.97 28.87
C VAL A 138 3.92 11.73 30.33
N LYS A 139 2.91 11.90 31.18
CA LYS A 139 2.99 11.71 32.63
C LYS A 139 2.23 10.47 33.05
N TYR A 140 2.35 10.12 34.33
CA TYR A 140 1.68 9.00 34.96
C TYR A 140 1.05 9.42 36.29
N ASP A 141 -0.14 8.91 36.58
CA ASP A 141 -0.70 8.90 37.92
C ASP A 141 -1.53 7.63 38.17
N ASN A 142 -1.83 7.35 39.43
CA ASN A 142 -2.52 6.13 39.84
C ASN A 142 -4.00 6.08 39.45
N ASN A 143 -4.61 7.21 39.06
CA ASN A 143 -6.04 7.28 38.76
C ASN A 143 -6.33 6.96 37.29
N GLN A 144 -5.56 7.54 36.37
CA GLN A 144 -5.77 7.39 34.91
C GLN A 144 -4.63 6.67 34.20
N GLY A 145 -3.56 6.29 34.91
CA GLY A 145 -2.38 5.68 34.34
C GLY A 145 -1.56 6.70 33.54
N ARG A 146 -1.14 6.34 32.32
CA ARG A 146 -0.35 7.21 31.44
C ARG A 146 -1.26 8.19 30.71
N TYR A 147 -0.89 9.47 30.70
CA TYR A 147 -1.66 10.51 30.01
C TYR A 147 -0.74 11.57 29.39
N ALA A 148 -1.17 12.11 28.25
CA ALA A 148 -0.48 13.20 27.57
C ALA A 148 -0.85 14.55 28.21
N VAL A 149 0.14 15.44 28.33
CA VAL A 149 -0.02 16.82 28.81
C VAL A 149 0.68 17.80 27.88
N ALA A 150 0.18 19.03 27.81
CA ALA A 150 0.90 20.11 27.16
C ALA A 150 2.16 20.46 27.99
N ALA A 151 3.31 20.51 27.32
CA ALA A 151 4.59 20.97 27.87
C ALA A 151 4.90 22.42 27.49
N GLU A 152 4.31 22.90 26.39
CA GLU A 152 4.34 24.26 25.88
C GLU A 152 2.93 24.65 25.38
N ASP A 153 2.71 25.92 25.04
CA ASP A 153 1.45 26.36 24.43
C ASP A 153 1.23 25.70 23.06
N ILE A 154 0.04 25.14 22.86
CA ILE A 154 -0.38 24.44 21.63
C ILE A 154 -1.40 25.32 20.91
N GLU A 155 -1.04 25.75 19.70
CA GLU A 155 -1.87 26.62 18.87
C GLU A 155 -2.74 25.81 17.89
N VAL A 156 -3.82 26.44 17.40
CA VAL A 156 -4.67 25.82 16.37
C VAL A 156 -3.85 25.56 15.12
N GLY A 157 -3.83 24.30 14.69
CA GLY A 157 -3.06 23.83 13.53
C GLY A 157 -1.73 23.17 13.89
N ASP A 158 -1.35 23.14 15.18
CA ASP A 158 -0.16 22.42 15.62
C ASP A 158 -0.28 20.90 15.41
N VAL A 159 0.76 20.32 14.83
CA VAL A 159 0.86 18.88 14.63
C VAL A 159 1.56 18.31 15.85
N ILE A 160 0.78 17.79 16.79
CA ILE A 160 1.28 17.33 18.09
C ILE A 160 1.69 15.85 18.12
N ALA A 161 1.20 15.05 17.17
CA ALA A 161 1.51 13.63 17.06
C ALA A 161 1.52 13.20 15.60
N THR A 162 2.43 12.30 15.25
CA THR A 162 2.53 11.66 13.95
C THR A 162 3.15 10.29 14.15
N GLU A 163 2.36 9.25 13.92
CA GLU A 163 2.78 7.87 14.16
C GLU A 163 2.29 6.95 13.07
N LYS A 164 3.15 6.01 12.67
CA LYS A 164 2.77 4.93 11.76
C LYS A 164 1.98 3.87 12.54
N PRO A 165 0.80 3.44 12.09
CA PRO A 165 0.05 2.41 12.81
C PRO A 165 0.85 1.11 12.84
N PHE A 166 0.91 0.48 14.02
CA PHE A 166 1.53 -0.82 14.20
C PHE A 166 0.89 -1.87 13.27
N ALA A 167 -0.44 -1.89 13.26
CA ALA A 167 -1.23 -2.60 12.28
C ALA A 167 -2.47 -1.79 11.89
N SER A 168 -2.93 -2.00 10.66
CA SER A 168 -4.15 -1.41 10.16
C SER A 168 -4.91 -2.44 9.34
N VAL A 169 -6.25 -2.37 9.41
CA VAL A 169 -7.16 -3.21 8.61
C VAL A 169 -8.22 -2.32 7.98
N LEU A 170 -8.50 -2.55 6.70
CA LEU A 170 -9.54 -1.83 5.98
C LEU A 170 -10.90 -2.39 6.40
N LEU A 171 -11.89 -1.51 6.57
CA LEU A 171 -13.27 -1.92 6.80
C LEU A 171 -13.81 -2.68 5.58
N ARG A 172 -14.64 -3.70 5.83
CA ARG A 172 -15.13 -4.59 4.78
C ARG A 172 -15.99 -3.84 3.76
N GLU A 173 -16.77 -2.89 4.25
CA GLU A 173 -17.66 -2.04 3.47
C GLU A 173 -16.88 -1.24 2.41
N GLU A 174 -15.58 -1.03 2.65
CA GLU A 174 -14.68 -0.29 1.78
C GLU A 174 -13.89 -1.18 0.81
N TYR A 175 -14.07 -2.51 0.90
CA TYR A 175 -13.48 -3.44 -0.05
C TYR A 175 -14.05 -3.16 -1.45
N GLY A 176 -13.17 -3.04 -2.43
CA GLY A 176 -13.54 -2.72 -3.81
C GLY A 176 -13.51 -1.23 -4.16
N ASN A 177 -13.42 -0.34 -3.17
CA ASN A 177 -13.35 1.11 -3.40
C ASN A 177 -12.06 1.73 -2.86
N HIS A 178 -11.44 1.08 -1.87
CA HIS A 178 -10.21 1.54 -1.24
C HIS A 178 -9.05 0.55 -1.42
N CYS A 179 -7.83 1.06 -1.39
CA CYS A 179 -6.65 0.24 -1.43
C CYS A 179 -6.48 -0.53 -0.11
N GLN A 180 -6.28 -1.84 -0.20
CA GLN A 180 -6.10 -2.69 0.99
C GLN A 180 -4.87 -2.34 1.84
N LYS A 181 -3.87 -1.64 1.28
CA LYS A 181 -2.62 -1.27 1.96
C LYS A 181 -2.66 0.12 2.58
N CYS A 182 -3.00 1.13 1.79
CA CYS A 182 -2.88 2.54 2.17
C CYS A 182 -4.22 3.23 2.40
N PHE A 183 -5.33 2.51 2.24
CA PHE A 183 -6.71 2.97 2.45
C PHE A 183 -7.11 4.17 1.61
N LYS A 184 -6.38 4.43 0.53
CA LYS A 184 -6.73 5.46 -0.44
C LYS A 184 -7.88 4.99 -1.32
N VAL A 185 -8.85 5.86 -1.58
CA VAL A 185 -9.89 5.63 -2.60
C VAL A 185 -9.20 5.35 -3.94
N THR A 186 -9.55 4.24 -4.57
CA THR A 186 -8.92 3.83 -5.82
C THR A 186 -9.67 4.40 -7.02
N LYS A 187 -9.01 5.22 -7.84
CA LYS A 187 -9.54 5.67 -9.14
C LYS A 187 -9.34 4.64 -10.26
N ALA A 188 -8.15 4.02 -10.31
CA ALA A 188 -7.80 2.98 -11.28
C ALA A 188 -7.23 1.75 -10.54
N PRO A 189 -8.08 0.98 -9.83
CA PRO A 189 -7.61 -0.10 -8.98
C PRO A 189 -6.94 -1.23 -9.75
N ILE A 190 -6.01 -1.90 -9.09
CA ILE A 190 -5.36 -3.12 -9.55
C ILE A 190 -5.79 -4.25 -8.61
N PRO A 191 -6.34 -5.36 -9.13
CA PRO A 191 -6.80 -6.46 -8.28
C PRO A 191 -5.64 -7.29 -7.72
N CYS A 192 -5.94 -8.04 -6.66
CA CYS A 192 -5.09 -9.17 -6.27
C CYS A 192 -4.95 -10.16 -7.43
N LYS A 193 -3.80 -10.83 -7.52
CA LYS A 193 -3.54 -11.85 -8.57
C LYS A 193 -4.18 -13.21 -8.24
N LYS A 194 -4.69 -13.41 -7.02
CA LYS A 194 -5.14 -14.70 -6.49
C LYS A 194 -6.61 -14.73 -6.05
N CYS A 195 -7.18 -13.59 -5.64
CA CYS A 195 -8.58 -13.47 -5.27
C CYS A 195 -9.22 -12.24 -5.93
N SER A 196 -10.56 -12.19 -5.91
CA SER A 196 -11.36 -11.04 -6.38
C SER A 196 -11.82 -10.12 -5.25
N SER A 197 -11.42 -10.39 -4.00
CA SER A 197 -12.02 -9.75 -2.81
C SER A 197 -11.38 -8.40 -2.44
N VAL A 198 -10.19 -8.06 -2.94
CA VAL A 198 -9.46 -6.84 -2.57
C VAL A 198 -8.82 -6.15 -3.76
N LEU A 199 -8.65 -4.82 -3.64
CA LEU A 199 -8.03 -3.96 -4.64
C LEU A 199 -6.86 -3.16 -4.06
N PHE A 200 -5.98 -2.70 -4.94
CA PHE A 200 -4.85 -1.85 -4.63
C PHE A 200 -4.83 -0.61 -5.52
N CYS A 201 -4.32 0.51 -5.02
CA CYS A 201 -4.18 1.74 -5.83
C CYS A 201 -3.01 1.65 -6.83
N SER A 202 -2.08 0.71 -6.62
CA SER A 202 -0.90 0.56 -7.45
C SER A 202 -0.27 -0.84 -7.34
N VAL A 203 0.67 -1.14 -8.24
CA VAL A 203 1.44 -2.40 -8.23
C VAL A 203 2.30 -2.50 -6.99
N GLU A 204 2.90 -1.40 -6.56
CA GLU A 204 3.74 -1.31 -5.37
C GLU A 204 2.93 -1.67 -4.12
N CYS A 205 1.76 -1.04 -3.93
CA CYS A 205 0.86 -1.38 -2.82
C CYS A 205 0.42 -2.85 -2.84
N ARG A 206 0.20 -3.44 -4.03
CA ARG A 206 -0.12 -4.88 -4.16
C ARG A 206 1.06 -5.76 -3.75
N GLN A 207 2.29 -5.38 -4.08
CA GLN A 207 3.51 -6.14 -3.78
C GLN A 207 3.92 -6.01 -2.30
N GLU A 208 3.81 -4.83 -1.71
CA GLU A 208 4.13 -4.54 -0.30
C GLU A 208 3.06 -5.01 0.70
N SER A 209 2.01 -5.66 0.22
CA SER A 209 0.94 -6.23 1.05
C SER A 209 1.22 -7.68 1.44
N SER A 210 2.37 -7.90 2.10
CA SER A 210 2.80 -9.22 2.57
C SER A 210 1.76 -9.90 3.46
N PHE A 211 1.09 -9.14 4.33
CA PHE A 211 -0.03 -9.62 5.16
C PHE A 211 -1.12 -10.34 4.33
N HIS A 212 -1.43 -9.82 3.14
CA HIS A 212 -2.49 -10.37 2.31
C HIS A 212 -2.08 -11.72 1.72
N SER A 213 -0.80 -12.05 1.62
CA SER A 213 -0.37 -13.38 1.14
C SER A 213 -0.85 -14.52 2.04
N ILE A 214 -0.93 -14.26 3.35
CA ILE A 214 -1.42 -15.20 4.36
C ILE A 214 -2.95 -15.21 4.38
N GLU A 215 -3.57 -14.02 4.31
CA GLU A 215 -5.03 -13.90 4.40
C GLU A 215 -5.76 -14.30 3.13
N CYS A 216 -5.19 -14.04 1.95
CA CYS A 216 -5.82 -14.24 0.66
C CYS A 216 -6.55 -15.59 0.52
N PRO A 217 -5.97 -16.76 0.87
CA PRO A 217 -6.66 -18.05 0.74
C PRO A 217 -7.81 -18.26 1.75
N ILE A 218 -7.88 -17.47 2.81
CA ILE A 218 -8.87 -17.61 3.89
C ILE A 218 -9.74 -16.36 4.07
N LEU A 219 -9.56 -15.33 3.25
CA LEU A 219 -10.19 -14.03 3.46
C LEU A 219 -11.72 -14.13 3.42
N ASP A 220 -12.27 -14.91 2.50
CA ASP A 220 -13.71 -15.13 2.40
C ASP A 220 -14.26 -15.90 3.62
N LEU A 221 -13.47 -16.81 4.20
CA LEU A 221 -13.83 -17.52 5.44
C LEU A 221 -13.79 -16.57 6.65
N LEU A 222 -12.74 -15.75 6.79
CA LEU A 222 -12.66 -14.72 7.83
C LEU A 222 -13.84 -13.75 7.70
N THR A 223 -14.14 -13.35 6.48
CA THR A 223 -15.25 -12.45 6.15
C THR A 223 -16.60 -13.09 6.50
N GLY A 224 -16.86 -14.30 6.01
CA GLY A 224 -18.10 -15.04 6.24
C GLY A 224 -18.35 -15.44 7.70
N SER A 225 -17.31 -15.46 8.55
CA SER A 225 -17.45 -15.79 9.97
C SER A 225 -18.25 -14.76 10.80
N GLY A 226 -18.41 -13.54 10.28
CA GLY A 226 -19.04 -12.45 11.03
C GLY A 226 -18.17 -11.87 12.16
N MET A 227 -16.88 -12.24 12.24
CA MET A 227 -15.98 -11.69 13.26
C MET A 227 -15.83 -10.17 13.17
N SER A 228 -15.65 -9.53 14.32
CA SER A 228 -15.48 -8.08 14.41
C SER A 228 -14.16 -7.61 13.78
N ILE A 229 -14.09 -6.33 13.42
CA ILE A 229 -12.86 -5.71 12.91
C ILE A 229 -11.67 -5.86 13.87
N ASN A 230 -11.92 -5.94 15.18
CA ASN A 230 -10.89 -6.18 16.19
C ASN A 230 -10.26 -7.57 16.04
N CYS A 231 -11.02 -8.58 15.57
CA CYS A 231 -10.46 -9.89 15.25
C CYS A 231 -9.54 -9.83 14.03
N PHE A 232 -9.93 -9.07 13.00
CA PHE A 232 -9.05 -8.83 11.84
C PHE A 232 -7.77 -8.10 12.23
N LEU A 233 -7.86 -7.10 13.11
CA LEU A 233 -6.70 -6.37 13.62
C LEU A 233 -5.78 -7.28 14.44
N ALA A 234 -6.34 -8.06 15.38
CA ALA A 234 -5.57 -9.04 16.15
C ALA A 234 -4.90 -10.08 15.25
N PHE A 235 -5.61 -10.55 14.21
CA PHE A 235 -5.04 -11.44 13.19
C PHE A 235 -3.88 -10.76 12.46
N ARG A 236 -4.04 -9.49 12.03
CA ARG A 236 -2.98 -8.69 11.37
C ARG A 236 -1.73 -8.57 12.24
N LEU A 237 -1.92 -8.28 13.52
CA LEU A 237 -0.83 -8.11 14.48
C LEU A 237 0.05 -9.35 14.57
N VAL A 238 -0.57 -10.54 14.50
CA VAL A 238 0.16 -11.81 14.49
C VAL A 238 0.78 -12.06 13.12
N THR A 239 0.02 -11.96 12.04
CA THR A 239 0.47 -12.40 10.70
C THR A 239 1.50 -11.51 10.03
N GLN A 240 1.77 -10.32 10.56
CA GLN A 240 2.85 -9.46 10.09
C GLN A 240 4.24 -9.90 10.57
N TYR A 241 4.32 -10.80 11.56
CA TYR A 241 5.57 -11.36 12.05
C TYR A 241 5.62 -12.87 11.75
N PRO A 242 6.81 -13.44 11.49
CA PRO A 242 6.93 -14.89 11.32
C PRO A 242 6.74 -15.63 12.65
N LEU A 243 6.38 -16.91 12.61
CA LEU A 243 6.26 -17.74 13.82
C LEU A 243 7.55 -17.71 14.68
N SER A 244 8.73 -17.70 14.05
CA SER A 244 10.01 -17.66 14.77
C SER A 244 10.12 -16.46 15.70
N PHE A 245 9.62 -15.30 15.30
CA PHE A 245 9.59 -14.10 16.15
C PHE A 245 8.89 -14.41 17.48
N PHE A 246 7.67 -14.96 17.45
CA PHE A 246 6.93 -15.28 18.66
C PHE A 246 7.55 -16.41 19.50
N LEU A 247 8.25 -17.36 18.85
CA LEU A 247 8.97 -18.41 19.56
C LEU A 247 10.20 -17.87 20.30
N ASP A 248 10.91 -16.91 19.70
CA ASP A 248 12.07 -16.25 20.31
C ASP A 248 11.67 -15.36 21.50
N PHE A 249 10.48 -14.75 21.44
CA PHE A 249 9.91 -13.93 22.52
C PHE A 249 9.05 -14.70 23.52
N LYS A 250 8.94 -16.03 23.40
CA LYS A 250 7.97 -16.82 24.17
C LYS A 250 8.02 -16.57 25.68
N ASP A 251 9.22 -16.50 26.26
CA ASP A 251 9.38 -16.30 27.70
C ASP A 251 8.95 -14.88 28.11
N GLN A 252 9.37 -13.86 27.35
CA GLN A 252 9.01 -12.45 27.58
C GLN A 252 7.50 -12.21 27.42
N LEU A 253 6.84 -12.91 26.49
CA LEU A 253 5.39 -12.83 26.31
C LEU A 253 4.62 -13.42 27.50
N THR A 254 5.26 -14.23 28.34
CA THR A 254 4.64 -14.80 29.55
C THR A 254 4.96 -14.01 30.82
N GLU A 255 5.79 -12.97 30.75
CA GLU A 255 6.09 -12.09 31.88
C GLU A 255 4.91 -11.13 32.14
N GLU A 256 4.51 -11.00 33.40
CA GLU A 256 3.59 -9.94 33.83
C GLU A 256 4.38 -8.63 33.92
N ASP A 257 4.17 -7.74 32.95
CA ASP A 257 4.59 -6.33 32.91
C ASP A 257 6.09 -6.04 32.65
N PRO A 258 6.53 -5.94 31.38
CA PRO A 258 7.84 -5.41 31.05
C PRO A 258 7.82 -3.89 31.14
N LYS A 259 8.22 -3.41 32.32
CA LYS A 259 8.91 -2.13 32.55
C LYS A 259 8.15 -0.89 32.11
N ASP A 260 7.60 -0.22 33.13
CA ASP A 260 7.16 1.16 33.14
C ASP A 260 8.06 2.11 32.32
N THR A 261 7.55 2.51 31.16
CA THR A 261 8.17 3.49 30.26
C THR A 261 8.02 4.92 30.78
N THR A 262 7.22 5.16 31.82
CA THR A 262 7.13 6.47 32.47
C THR A 262 8.32 6.82 33.32
N ASN A 263 8.92 5.82 33.96
CA ASN A 263 10.01 6.03 34.90
C ASN A 263 11.42 5.69 34.37
N ASN A 264 11.54 4.95 33.25
CA ASN A 264 12.83 4.36 32.84
C ASN A 264 13.73 5.19 31.89
N LYS A 265 13.45 6.46 31.60
CA LYS A 265 14.24 7.32 30.67
C LYS A 265 14.50 6.74 29.27
N GLN A 266 13.92 5.60 28.91
CA GLN A 266 14.07 5.01 27.58
C GLN A 266 13.23 5.78 26.57
N VAL A 267 13.83 6.00 25.40
CA VAL A 267 13.14 6.56 24.23
C VAL A 267 12.04 5.60 23.79
N TYR A 268 10.88 6.14 23.45
CA TYR A 268 9.74 5.39 22.95
C TYR A 268 10.01 4.88 21.53
N ASP A 269 9.86 3.58 21.35
CA ASP A 269 9.90 2.94 20.05
C ASP A 269 8.48 2.51 19.64
N PRO A 270 7.86 3.14 18.62
CA PRO A 270 6.54 2.77 18.11
C PRO A 270 6.51 1.38 17.45
N SER A 271 7.67 0.77 17.17
CA SER A 271 7.78 -0.55 16.54
C SER A 271 7.95 -1.71 17.54
N ASP A 272 8.02 -1.42 18.84
CA ASP A 272 8.18 -2.40 19.90
C ASP A 272 6.88 -3.20 20.14
N PHE A 273 6.88 -4.46 19.68
CA PHE A 273 5.74 -5.36 19.81
C PHE A 273 5.36 -5.65 21.27
N LEU A 274 6.33 -5.74 22.18
CA LEU A 274 6.03 -6.09 23.58
C LEU A 274 5.21 -4.98 24.23
N ARG A 275 5.50 -3.71 23.95
CA ARG A 275 4.68 -2.60 24.44
C ARG A 275 3.23 -2.69 24.03
N LEU A 276 2.97 -3.14 22.80
CA LEU A 276 1.63 -3.39 22.31
C LEU A 276 0.99 -4.59 23.02
N TYR A 277 1.74 -5.69 23.18
CA TYR A 277 1.27 -6.91 23.82
C TYR A 277 0.84 -6.68 25.28
N HIS A 278 1.58 -5.84 26.01
CA HIS A 278 1.32 -5.52 27.42
C HIS A 278 0.36 -4.34 27.65
N LEU A 279 -0.40 -3.93 26.63
CA LEU A 279 -1.49 -2.99 26.84
C LEU A 279 -2.55 -3.56 27.80
N VAL A 280 -3.13 -2.68 28.62
CA VAL A 280 -4.14 -3.05 29.63
C VAL A 280 -5.32 -3.73 28.95
N CYS A 281 -5.54 -5.00 29.29
CA CYS A 281 -6.61 -5.81 28.70
C CYS A 281 -7.95 -5.65 29.42
N HIS A 282 -7.97 -5.06 30.61
CA HIS A 282 -9.13 -5.01 31.52
C HIS A 282 -9.78 -6.40 31.72
N SER A 283 -8.98 -7.47 31.77
CA SER A 283 -9.47 -8.84 31.85
C SER A 283 -10.37 -9.08 33.07
N GLN A 284 -10.11 -8.39 34.19
CA GLN A 284 -10.88 -8.51 35.43
C GLN A 284 -12.30 -7.92 35.33
N SER A 285 -12.57 -7.02 34.37
CA SER A 285 -13.90 -6.41 34.19
C SER A 285 -14.74 -7.13 33.14
N ARG A 286 -14.26 -8.23 32.56
CA ARG A 286 -14.95 -8.98 31.50
C ARG A 286 -15.82 -10.09 32.07
N THR A 287 -16.96 -10.34 31.43
CA THR A 287 -17.86 -11.42 31.81
C THR A 287 -17.35 -12.77 31.27
N PRO A 288 -17.76 -13.91 31.88
CA PRO A 288 -17.46 -15.23 31.34
C PRO A 288 -17.93 -15.44 29.89
N GLU A 289 -19.05 -14.82 29.50
CA GLU A 289 -19.59 -14.86 28.14
C GLU A 289 -18.66 -14.16 27.12
N ASP A 290 -18.14 -12.98 27.46
CA ASP A 290 -17.15 -12.29 26.62
C ASP A 290 -15.88 -13.13 26.46
N PHE A 291 -15.39 -13.75 27.54
CA PHE A 291 -14.24 -14.66 27.46
C PHE A 291 -14.52 -15.87 26.56
N PHE A 292 -15.69 -16.50 26.69
CA PHE A 292 -16.07 -17.63 25.85
C PHE A 292 -16.10 -17.26 24.37
N HIS A 293 -16.71 -16.13 24.02
CA HIS A 293 -16.75 -15.62 22.65
C HIS A 293 -15.33 -15.37 22.09
N ARG A 294 -14.45 -14.75 22.87
CA ARG A 294 -13.04 -14.53 22.48
C ARG A 294 -12.29 -15.83 22.28
N CYS A 295 -12.46 -16.80 23.18
CA CYS A 295 -11.84 -18.12 23.05
C CYS A 295 -12.28 -18.83 21.76
N ILE A 296 -13.57 -18.78 21.40
CA ILE A 296 -14.06 -19.33 20.14
C ILE A 296 -13.38 -18.63 18.95
N MET A 297 -13.32 -17.30 18.95
CA MET A 297 -12.68 -16.55 17.86
C MET A 297 -11.19 -16.85 17.74
N ILE A 298 -10.48 -16.99 18.86
CA ILE A 298 -9.06 -17.39 18.88
C ILE A 298 -8.90 -18.78 18.25
N VAL A 299 -9.68 -19.77 18.70
CA VAL A 299 -9.63 -21.14 18.15
C VAL A 299 -9.95 -21.13 16.65
N PHE A 300 -10.97 -20.38 16.23
CA PHE A 300 -11.33 -20.22 14.83
C PHE A 300 -10.17 -19.62 14.01
N MET A 301 -9.61 -18.48 14.45
CA MET A 301 -8.52 -17.80 13.76
C MET A 301 -7.27 -18.68 13.66
N VAL A 302 -6.91 -19.40 14.73
CA VAL A 302 -5.79 -20.34 14.71
C VAL A 302 -6.05 -21.49 13.74
N LYS A 303 -7.27 -22.05 13.71
CA LYS A 303 -7.65 -23.09 12.74
C LYS A 303 -7.62 -22.57 11.30
N ALA A 304 -8.07 -21.35 11.05
CA ALA A 304 -7.99 -20.71 9.73
C ALA A 304 -6.53 -20.49 9.31
N LEU A 305 -5.69 -20.00 10.23
CA LEU A 305 -4.27 -19.79 9.99
C LEU A 305 -3.52 -21.10 9.65
N LYS A 306 -3.91 -22.22 10.26
CA LYS A 306 -3.42 -23.58 9.91
C LYS A 306 -3.77 -24.03 8.48
N LYS A 307 -4.71 -23.36 7.80
CA LYS A 307 -5.01 -23.59 6.37
C LYS A 307 -4.16 -22.73 5.44
N THR A 308 -3.28 -21.91 6.01
CA THR A 308 -2.30 -21.08 5.29
C THR A 308 -0.90 -21.66 5.47
N LYS A 309 0.09 -21.05 4.82
CA LYS A 309 1.50 -21.42 4.95
C LYS A 309 2.22 -20.80 6.16
N TYR A 310 1.50 -20.10 7.03
CA TYR A 310 2.09 -19.33 8.14
C TYR A 310 2.93 -20.16 9.12
N PHE A 311 2.50 -21.39 9.44
CA PHE A 311 3.25 -22.28 10.32
C PHE A 311 4.34 -23.10 9.60
N GLU A 312 4.39 -23.04 8.27
CA GLU A 312 5.36 -23.79 7.44
C GLU A 312 6.64 -22.98 7.17
N THR A 313 6.56 -21.65 7.28
CA THR A 313 7.71 -20.75 7.08
C THR A 313 8.72 -20.89 8.22
N LYS A 314 9.81 -21.59 7.94
CA LYS A 314 11.03 -21.56 8.77
C LYS A 314 11.83 -20.28 8.47
N GLY A 315 11.54 -19.19 9.18
CA GLY A 315 12.54 -18.15 9.51
C GLY A 315 12.52 -16.79 8.79
N SER A 316 13.19 -15.85 9.48
CA SER A 316 13.53 -14.43 9.23
C SER A 316 12.39 -13.42 9.10
N ALA A 317 12.36 -12.47 10.04
CA ALA A 317 11.55 -11.25 9.97
C ALA A 317 12.02 -10.38 8.79
N SER A 318 11.06 -9.81 8.07
CA SER A 318 11.27 -8.87 6.96
C SER A 318 11.21 -7.43 7.43
#